data_AF-A0A365TCK0-F1
#
_entry.id   AF-A0A365TCK0-F1
#
_cell.length_a   1.000
_cell.length_b   1.000
_cell.length_c   1.000
_cell.angle_alpha   90.00
_cell.angle_beta   90.00
_cell.angle_gamma   90.00
#
_symmetry.space_group_name_H-M   'P 1'
#
loop_
_entity.id
_entity.type
_entity.pdbx_description
1 polymer ?
#
loop_
_entity_poly.entity_id
_entity_poly.type
_entity_poly.pdbx_seq_one_letter_code
_entity_poly.pdbx_strand_id
1 'polypeptide(L)'
;MTKRHVTLPESAEAGLRGFIDEVDERLAGEEDTCAVVEDVLVDLYGDREAYEAWQNGEPVSNAERVRLQGYDPCNSTLESEYYAEKDEEKFRESKHLQWLWRQFDATPMADNVEFALRFRRMLAKHLFEECGDGCRFFKGITFTYGHNISVGDNTVVHDDVHLDDRGRLTIGDRVSISDGVHVYSHDHDVVDQTEVENYHTIVEDDARLTYDSMIRAGVKVGENAIVGAKSVVPKDVPAHHIAVGQPAKSVKVKPGWEDAADPLEDANLSRKEDRRIEYELDDDLDVFDEFQRDLQPPK
;
A
#
# COMPACT_ATOMS: atom_id res chain seq x y z
N MET A 1 6.29 -19.64 9.65
CA MET A 1 7.67 -19.67 10.21
C MET A 1 7.59 -19.75 11.73
N THR A 2 8.47 -20.53 12.38
CA THR A 2 8.65 -20.48 13.84
C THR A 2 9.38 -19.18 14.20
N LYS A 3 8.75 -18.30 14.99
CA LYS A 3 9.32 -17.02 15.44
C LYS A 3 9.73 -17.10 16.91
N ARG A 4 10.68 -16.26 17.32
CA ARG A 4 11.02 -16.03 18.74
C ARG A 4 10.77 -14.56 19.08
N HIS A 5 10.43 -14.29 20.33
CA HIS A 5 10.34 -12.92 20.81
C HIS A 5 11.74 -12.29 20.89
N VAL A 6 11.81 -11.02 20.51
CA VAL A 6 12.97 -10.15 20.71
C VAL A 6 12.48 -9.01 21.60
N THR A 7 13.28 -8.63 22.59
CA THR A 7 12.94 -7.54 23.54
C THR A 7 14.03 -6.49 23.49
N LEU A 8 13.63 -5.22 23.53
CA LEU A 8 14.56 -4.10 23.67
C LEU A 8 14.96 -3.88 25.13
N PRO A 9 16.14 -3.30 25.41
CA PRO A 9 16.43 -2.72 26.72
C PRO A 9 15.37 -1.69 27.12
N GLU A 10 15.03 -1.62 28.40
CA GLU A 10 13.93 -0.78 28.92
C GLU A 10 14.03 0.69 28.49
N SER A 11 15.22 1.28 28.51
CA SER A 11 15.43 2.67 28.07
C SER A 11 15.18 2.87 26.58
N ALA A 12 15.53 1.89 25.74
CA ALA A 12 15.30 1.95 24.31
C ALA A 12 13.82 1.74 23.98
N GLU A 13 13.16 0.83 24.70
CA GLU A 13 11.73 0.59 24.62
C GLU A 13 10.92 1.85 24.99
N ALA A 14 11.27 2.52 26.08
CA ALA A 14 10.58 3.71 26.55
C ALA A 14 10.68 4.88 25.57
N GLY A 15 11.88 5.13 25.02
CA GLY A 15 12.07 6.21 24.04
C GLY A 15 11.32 5.94 22.72
N LEU A 16 11.40 4.71 22.22
CA LEU A 16 10.69 4.28 21.02
C LEU A 16 9.19 4.45 21.18
N ARG A 17 8.64 3.92 22.28
CA ARG A 17 7.22 4.01 22.56
C ARG A 17 6.77 5.47 22.73
N GLY A 18 7.53 6.28 23.48
CA GLY A 18 7.19 7.69 23.68
C GLY A 18 7.07 8.45 22.37
N PHE A 19 8.02 8.25 21.44
CA PHE A 19 7.96 8.88 20.12
C PHE A 19 6.77 8.41 19.29
N ILE A 20 6.47 7.10 19.27
CA ILE A 20 5.30 6.58 18.53
C ILE A 20 3.99 7.13 19.12
N ASP A 21 3.84 7.05 20.45
CA ASP A 21 2.63 7.49 21.15
C ASP A 21 2.41 9.01 20.92
N GLU A 22 3.48 9.82 20.93
CA GLU A 22 3.40 11.26 20.61
C GLU A 22 2.91 11.51 19.18
N VAL A 23 3.48 10.84 18.17
CA VAL A 23 3.06 11.02 16.77
C VAL A 23 1.62 10.53 16.57
N ASP A 24 1.25 9.40 17.18
CA ASP A 24 -0.10 8.82 17.13
C ASP A 24 -1.14 9.79 17.71
N GLU A 25 -0.87 10.37 18.88
CA GLU A 25 -1.75 11.34 19.54
C GLU A 25 -1.94 12.61 18.69
N ARG A 26 -0.87 13.12 18.06
CA ARG A 26 -0.93 14.31 17.20
C ARG A 26 -1.72 14.06 15.92
N LEU A 27 -1.48 12.91 15.26
CA LEU A 27 -2.22 12.50 14.06
C LEU A 27 -3.70 12.22 14.33
N ALA A 28 -4.04 11.70 15.52
CA ALA A 28 -5.43 11.48 15.95
C ALA A 28 -6.13 12.75 16.47
N GLY A 29 -5.37 13.83 16.68
CA GLY A 29 -5.83 15.07 17.27
C GLY A 29 -6.52 16.02 16.28
N GLU A 30 -6.63 17.29 16.68
CA GLU A 30 -7.14 18.38 15.82
C GLU A 30 -6.02 19.11 15.05
N GLU A 31 -4.76 18.68 15.21
CA GLU A 31 -3.64 19.24 14.44
C GLU A 31 -3.79 18.90 12.96
N ASP A 32 -3.35 19.82 12.09
CA ASP A 32 -3.35 19.58 10.66
C ASP A 32 -2.30 18.51 10.30
N THR A 33 -2.71 17.45 9.61
CA THR A 33 -1.85 16.31 9.24
C THR A 33 -0.61 16.74 8.44
N CYS A 34 -0.71 17.77 7.59
CA CYS A 34 0.44 18.28 6.84
C CYS A 34 1.51 18.83 7.79
N ALA A 35 1.08 19.66 8.75
CA ALA A 35 1.98 20.25 9.74
C ALA A 35 2.60 19.20 10.68
N VAL A 36 1.81 18.21 11.13
CA VAL A 36 2.34 17.11 11.96
C VAL A 36 3.40 16.32 11.19
N VAL A 37 3.13 15.96 9.93
CA VAL A 37 4.07 15.21 9.10
C VAL A 37 5.35 16.00 8.84
N GLU A 38 5.24 17.28 8.46
CA GLU A 38 6.40 18.14 8.24
C GLU A 38 7.30 18.18 9.48
N ASP A 39 6.69 18.43 10.63
CA ASP A 39 7.40 18.54 11.91
C ASP A 39 8.08 17.21 12.29
N VAL A 40 7.38 16.08 12.17
CA VAL A 40 7.94 14.76 12.44
C VAL A 40 9.12 14.45 11.51
N LEU A 41 9.03 14.83 10.23
CA LEU A 41 10.12 14.63 9.28
C LEU A 41 11.35 15.48 9.61
N VAL A 42 11.15 16.74 10.02
CA VAL A 42 12.26 17.58 10.48
C VAL A 42 13.01 16.92 11.65
N ASP A 43 12.30 16.32 12.62
CA ASP A 43 12.93 15.63 13.75
C ASP A 43 13.58 14.30 13.37
N LEU A 44 12.92 13.49 12.55
CA LEU A 44 13.46 12.20 12.10
C LEU A 44 14.78 12.35 11.34
N TYR A 45 14.94 13.45 10.60
CA TYR A 45 16.18 13.77 9.89
C TYR A 45 17.19 14.56 10.74
N GLY A 46 16.80 15.00 11.93
CA GLY A 46 17.66 15.71 12.87
C GLY A 46 17.96 17.16 12.47
N ASP A 47 17.00 17.81 11.81
CA ASP A 47 17.19 19.11 11.15
C ASP A 47 16.48 20.29 11.83
N ARG A 48 15.98 20.08 13.05
CA ARG A 48 15.23 21.07 13.84
C ARG A 48 15.88 22.45 13.87
N GLU A 49 17.15 22.52 14.23
CA GLU A 49 17.89 23.79 14.34
C GLU A 49 17.98 24.52 13.00
N ALA A 50 18.27 23.79 11.91
CA ALA A 50 18.39 24.37 10.57
C ALA A 50 17.02 24.83 10.03
N TYR A 51 15.98 24.04 10.28
CA TYR A 51 14.61 24.37 9.93
C TYR A 51 14.14 25.64 10.65
N GLU A 52 14.36 25.74 11.98
CA GLU A 52 14.01 26.92 12.76
C GLU A 52 14.78 28.17 12.31
N ALA A 53 16.09 28.06 12.05
CA ALA A 53 16.89 29.17 11.52
C ALA A 53 16.32 29.67 10.18
N TRP A 54 15.98 28.74 9.28
CA TRP A 54 15.36 29.07 7.99
C TRP A 54 14.00 29.77 8.15
N GLN A 55 13.13 29.27 9.03
CA GLN A 55 11.82 29.89 9.32
C GLN A 55 11.97 31.29 9.96
N ASN A 56 13.05 31.53 10.70
CA ASN A 56 13.39 32.85 11.24
C ASN A 56 14.02 33.81 10.23
N GLY A 57 14.13 33.41 8.95
CA GLY A 57 14.64 34.23 7.86
C GLY A 57 16.16 34.26 7.76
N GLU A 58 16.86 33.33 8.44
CA GLU A 58 18.30 33.20 8.29
C GLU A 58 18.69 32.69 6.89
N PRO A 59 19.85 33.12 6.35
CA PRO A 59 20.27 32.71 5.03
C PRO A 59 20.75 31.26 5.02
N VAL A 60 20.00 30.41 4.34
CA VAL A 60 20.38 29.01 4.05
C VAL A 60 20.86 28.87 2.60
N SER A 61 21.65 27.83 2.33
CA SER A 61 22.04 27.51 0.95
C SER A 61 20.83 27.05 0.12
N ASN A 62 20.92 27.11 -1.22
CA ASN A 62 19.82 26.61 -2.07
C ASN A 62 19.54 25.12 -1.87
N ALA A 63 20.59 24.31 -1.67
CA ALA A 63 20.44 22.88 -1.42
C ALA A 63 19.73 22.62 -0.09
N GLU A 64 20.10 23.37 0.94
CA GLU A 64 19.45 23.31 2.25
C GLU A 64 18.00 23.76 2.19
N ARG A 65 17.71 24.86 1.47
CA ARG A 65 16.33 25.29 1.24
C ARG A 65 15.48 24.21 0.58
N VAL A 66 15.96 23.60 -0.51
CA VAL A 66 15.21 22.54 -1.21
C VAL A 66 14.97 21.34 -0.29
N ARG A 67 15.98 20.98 0.51
CA ARG A 67 15.87 19.89 1.48
C ARG A 67 14.83 20.19 2.57
N LEU A 68 14.92 21.37 3.21
CA LEU A 68 13.99 21.79 4.26
C LEU A 68 12.55 21.93 3.73
N GLN A 69 12.38 22.47 2.51
CA GLN A 69 11.08 22.53 1.82
C GLN A 69 10.52 21.14 1.50
N GLY A 70 11.38 20.14 1.28
CA GLY A 70 10.97 18.77 1.00
C GLY A 70 10.38 18.03 2.20
N TYR A 71 10.45 18.58 3.41
CA TYR A 71 9.75 18.00 4.56
C TYR A 71 8.26 18.30 4.53
N ASP A 72 7.85 19.42 3.94
CA ASP A 72 6.44 19.80 3.81
C ASP A 72 5.73 18.89 2.78
N PRO A 73 4.80 18.02 3.21
CA PRO A 73 4.09 17.15 2.29
C PRO A 73 3.05 17.90 1.44
N CYS A 74 2.62 19.11 1.83
CA CYS A 74 1.75 19.96 1.02
C CYS A 74 2.48 20.46 -0.23
N ASN A 75 3.79 20.67 -0.15
CA ASN A 75 4.64 21.09 -1.28
C ASN A 75 5.22 19.91 -2.07
N SER A 76 5.01 18.68 -1.60
CA SER A 76 5.52 17.47 -2.23
C SER A 76 4.46 16.85 -3.14
N THR A 77 4.89 16.41 -4.32
CA THR A 77 4.00 15.77 -5.29
C THR A 77 4.14 14.25 -5.27
N LEU A 78 3.01 13.55 -5.37
CA LEU A 78 2.95 12.11 -5.65
C LEU A 78 2.34 11.89 -7.03
N GLU A 79 2.74 10.79 -7.69
CA GLU A 79 2.22 10.42 -9.02
C GLU A 79 0.69 10.36 -9.04
N SER A 80 0.09 9.86 -7.97
CA SER A 80 -1.35 9.72 -7.84
C SER A 80 -2.12 11.04 -7.83
N GLU A 81 -1.46 12.20 -7.67
CA GLU A 81 -2.10 13.51 -7.85
C GLU A 81 -2.62 13.73 -9.27
N TYR A 82 -2.05 13.04 -10.26
CA TYR A 82 -2.42 13.18 -11.66
C TYR A 82 -3.58 12.26 -12.09
N TYR A 83 -4.10 11.44 -11.17
CA TYR A 83 -5.20 10.51 -11.47
C TYR A 83 -6.53 11.24 -11.26
N ALA A 84 -7.39 11.19 -12.29
CA ALA A 84 -8.61 11.98 -12.36
C ALA A 84 -9.74 11.39 -11.52
N GLU A 85 -9.76 10.07 -11.38
CA GLU A 85 -10.78 9.27 -10.70
C GLU A 85 -10.65 9.22 -9.18
N LYS A 86 -9.59 9.83 -8.62
CA LYS A 86 -9.33 9.79 -7.19
C LYS A 86 -10.31 10.67 -6.41
N ASP A 87 -10.65 10.26 -5.20
CA ASP A 87 -11.29 11.14 -4.22
C ASP A 87 -10.26 12.18 -3.77
N GLU A 88 -10.35 13.42 -4.27
CA GLU A 88 -9.37 14.48 -4.03
C GLU A 88 -9.23 14.83 -2.55
N GLU A 89 -10.34 14.84 -1.81
CA GLU A 89 -10.35 15.20 -0.39
C GLU A 89 -9.63 14.14 0.44
N LYS A 90 -9.99 12.86 0.27
CA LYS A 90 -9.31 11.75 0.95
C LYS A 90 -7.87 11.62 0.50
N PHE A 91 -7.61 11.81 -0.80
CA PHE A 91 -6.26 11.71 -1.33
C PHE A 91 -5.34 12.75 -0.71
N ARG A 92 -5.80 14.00 -0.54
CA ARG A 92 -5.01 15.06 0.11
C ARG A 92 -4.51 14.64 1.50
N GLU A 93 -5.38 14.07 2.34
CA GLU A 93 -4.99 13.60 3.68
C GLU A 93 -4.04 12.41 3.61
N SER A 94 -4.40 11.39 2.82
CA SER A 94 -3.57 10.18 2.66
C SER A 94 -2.21 10.48 2.05
N LYS A 95 -2.08 11.50 1.18
CA LYS A 95 -0.82 11.96 0.59
C LYS A 95 0.20 12.31 1.67
N HIS A 96 -0.22 13.05 2.70
CA HIS A 96 0.68 13.48 3.76
C HIS A 96 1.23 12.27 4.53
N LEU A 97 0.36 11.31 4.87
CA LEU A 97 0.76 10.07 5.55
C LEU A 97 1.63 9.17 4.66
N GLN A 98 1.32 9.10 3.36
CA GLN A 98 2.16 8.42 2.38
C GLN A 98 3.55 9.07 2.27
N TRP A 99 3.64 10.40 2.34
CA TRP A 99 4.92 11.11 2.35
C TRP A 99 5.73 10.74 3.60
N LEU A 100 5.12 10.79 4.79
CA LEU A 100 5.75 10.36 6.04
C LEU A 100 6.26 8.92 5.95
N TRP A 101 5.44 8.00 5.44
CA TRP A 101 5.82 6.61 5.23
C TRP A 101 7.06 6.46 4.34
N ARG A 102 7.04 7.10 3.16
CA ARG A 102 8.14 7.05 2.18
C ARG A 102 9.43 7.65 2.73
N GLN A 103 9.35 8.82 3.36
CA GLN A 103 10.52 9.49 3.91
C GLN A 103 11.06 8.77 5.15
N PHE A 104 10.20 8.23 6.03
CA PHE A 104 10.62 7.37 7.13
C PHE A 104 11.47 6.19 6.63
N ASP A 105 11.03 5.51 5.55
CA ASP A 105 11.75 4.37 4.96
C ASP A 105 13.14 4.72 4.41
N ALA A 106 13.40 6.00 4.10
CA ALA A 106 14.70 6.50 3.69
C ALA A 106 15.66 6.79 4.87
N THR A 107 15.19 6.69 6.11
CA THR A 107 16.03 6.88 7.30
C THR A 107 16.73 5.58 7.75
N PRO A 108 17.86 5.65 8.47
CA PRO A 108 18.45 4.46 9.12
C PRO A 108 17.54 3.82 10.17
N MET A 109 16.60 4.59 10.72
CA MET A 109 15.66 4.11 11.74
C MET A 109 14.69 3.07 11.16
N ALA A 110 14.37 3.15 9.87
CA ALA A 110 13.52 2.19 9.17
C ALA A 110 14.13 0.78 9.06
N ASP A 111 15.43 0.62 9.26
CA ASP A 111 16.12 -0.68 9.31
C ASP A 111 16.11 -1.31 10.72
N ASN A 112 15.73 -0.54 11.76
CA ASN A 112 15.47 -1.09 13.09
C ASN A 112 14.09 -1.74 13.11
N VAL A 113 14.06 -3.06 12.90
CA VAL A 113 12.83 -3.85 12.76
C VAL A 113 11.81 -3.61 13.88
N GLU A 114 12.23 -3.53 15.15
CA GLU A 114 11.27 -3.37 16.25
C GLU A 114 10.58 -2.00 16.21
N PHE A 115 11.33 -0.95 15.89
CA PHE A 115 10.79 0.40 15.73
C PHE A 115 9.95 0.50 14.47
N ALA A 116 10.51 0.10 13.33
CA ALA A 116 9.90 0.27 12.04
C ALA A 116 8.58 -0.49 11.90
N LEU A 117 8.47 -1.72 12.45
CA LEU A 117 7.21 -2.46 12.45
C LEU A 117 6.10 -1.74 13.23
N ARG A 118 6.44 -1.14 14.37
CA ARG A 118 5.46 -0.44 15.22
C ARG A 118 5.08 0.91 14.63
N PHE A 119 6.06 1.67 14.15
CA PHE A 119 5.85 2.97 13.52
C PHE A 119 5.01 2.83 12.25
N ARG A 120 5.36 1.90 11.34
CA ARG A 120 4.54 1.64 10.14
C ARG A 120 3.15 1.11 10.47
N ARG A 121 2.98 0.28 11.52
CA ARG A 121 1.63 -0.13 11.94
C ARG A 121 0.80 1.05 12.46
N MET A 122 1.41 1.97 13.21
CA MET A 122 0.74 3.20 13.64
C MET A 122 0.33 4.01 12.40
N LEU A 123 1.24 4.28 11.46
CA LEU A 123 0.92 4.99 10.22
C LEU A 123 -0.18 4.29 9.40
N ALA A 124 -0.15 2.96 9.30
CA ALA A 124 -1.18 2.20 8.59
C ALA A 124 -2.57 2.38 9.19
N LYS A 125 -2.69 2.58 10.52
CA LYS A 125 -3.98 2.85 11.18
C LYS A 125 -4.55 4.24 10.84
N HIS A 126 -3.69 5.19 10.47
CA HIS A 126 -4.11 6.51 9.99
C HIS A 126 -4.29 6.56 8.48
N LEU A 127 -3.54 5.74 7.73
CA LEU A 127 -3.49 5.78 6.27
C LEU A 127 -4.53 4.89 5.60
N PHE A 128 -4.77 3.68 6.12
CA PHE A 128 -5.66 2.70 5.50
C PHE A 128 -7.12 2.92 5.89
N GLU A 129 -8.05 2.42 5.07
CA GLU A 129 -9.47 2.37 5.42
C GLU A 129 -9.66 1.61 6.74
N GLU A 130 -9.00 0.45 6.86
CA GLU A 130 -8.96 -0.35 8.08
C GLU A 130 -7.59 -1.02 8.25
N CYS A 131 -7.08 -1.06 9.48
CA CYS A 131 -5.89 -1.84 9.84
C CYS A 131 -6.11 -2.57 11.16
N GLY A 132 -6.18 -3.90 11.07
CA GLY A 132 -6.32 -4.81 12.19
C GLY A 132 -5.13 -4.80 13.16
N ASP A 133 -5.27 -5.60 14.21
CA ASP A 133 -4.29 -5.74 15.26
C ASP A 133 -3.21 -6.78 14.92
N GLY A 134 -2.00 -6.56 15.42
CA GLY A 134 -0.87 -7.47 15.17
C GLY A 134 -0.32 -7.45 13.73
N CYS A 135 -0.78 -6.52 12.89
CA CYS A 135 -0.25 -6.30 11.55
C CYS A 135 1.23 -5.94 11.57
N ARG A 136 1.96 -6.35 10.53
CA ARG A 136 3.38 -6.04 10.35
C ARG A 136 3.67 -5.63 8.92
N PHE A 137 4.25 -4.45 8.80
CA PHE A 137 4.60 -3.83 7.53
C PHE A 137 6.11 -3.63 7.49
N PHE A 138 6.76 -4.33 6.56
CA PHE A 138 8.20 -4.22 6.33
C PHE A 138 8.53 -3.03 5.41
N LYS A 139 9.78 -2.91 4.95
CA LYS A 139 10.30 -1.71 4.30
C LYS A 139 9.96 -1.70 2.81
N GLY A 140 9.83 -0.51 2.22
CA GLY A 140 9.65 -0.37 0.77
C GLY A 140 8.24 -0.70 0.29
N ILE A 141 7.28 -0.85 1.21
CA ILE A 141 5.87 -1.02 0.82
C ILE A 141 5.38 0.29 0.23
N THR A 142 4.74 0.19 -0.94
CA THR A 142 4.18 1.33 -1.65
C THR A 142 2.69 1.15 -1.89
N PHE A 143 1.98 2.28 -1.96
CA PHE A 143 0.55 2.36 -2.18
C PHE A 143 0.27 3.40 -3.26
N THR A 144 -0.88 3.28 -3.92
CA THR A 144 -1.35 4.28 -4.88
C THR A 144 -2.02 5.43 -4.11
N TYR A 145 -3.10 5.13 -3.40
CA TYR A 145 -3.84 6.09 -2.57
C TYR A 145 -3.67 5.81 -1.06
N GLY A 146 -3.47 4.55 -0.67
CA GLY A 146 -3.39 4.09 0.72
C GLY A 146 -4.75 3.97 1.42
N HIS A 147 -5.65 4.94 1.22
CA HIS A 147 -6.93 5.03 1.93
C HIS A 147 -8.04 4.11 1.41
N ASN A 148 -7.79 3.28 0.40
CA ASN A 148 -8.75 2.28 -0.12
C ASN A 148 -8.35 0.84 0.25
N ILE A 149 -7.48 0.69 1.24
CA ILE A 149 -6.95 -0.59 1.71
C ILE A 149 -7.61 -0.96 3.03
N SER A 150 -8.18 -2.16 3.12
CA SER A 150 -8.58 -2.78 4.39
C SER A 150 -7.68 -3.98 4.68
N VAL A 151 -7.08 -4.05 5.87
CA VAL A 151 -6.21 -5.16 6.29
C VAL A 151 -6.69 -5.76 7.61
N GLY A 152 -6.92 -7.07 7.63
CA GLY A 152 -7.33 -7.84 8.81
C GLY A 152 -6.20 -8.14 9.80
N ASP A 153 -6.56 -8.79 10.89
CA ASP A 153 -5.68 -9.04 12.03
C ASP A 153 -4.52 -9.98 11.69
N ASN A 154 -3.36 -9.73 12.29
CA ASN A 154 -2.16 -10.57 12.23
C ASN A 154 -1.61 -10.78 10.80
N THR A 155 -1.97 -9.90 9.87
CA THR A 155 -1.46 -9.91 8.50
C THR A 155 -0.03 -9.36 8.43
N VAL A 156 0.77 -9.94 7.53
CA VAL A 156 2.17 -9.56 7.33
C VAL A 156 2.38 -9.19 5.88
N VAL A 157 2.86 -7.96 5.66
CA VAL A 157 3.29 -7.46 4.35
C VAL A 157 4.81 -7.28 4.41
N HIS A 158 5.51 -8.06 3.61
CA HIS A 158 6.98 -8.09 3.54
C HIS A 158 7.53 -6.94 2.68
N ASP A 159 8.86 -6.94 2.50
CA ASP A 159 9.58 -5.85 1.87
C ASP A 159 9.20 -5.68 0.38
N ASP A 160 9.24 -4.44 -0.09
CA ASP A 160 9.06 -4.08 -1.51
C ASP A 160 7.74 -4.55 -2.14
N VAL A 161 6.68 -4.67 -1.33
CA VAL A 161 5.32 -4.97 -1.82
C VAL A 161 4.67 -3.71 -2.37
N HIS A 162 4.02 -3.83 -3.53
CA HIS A 162 3.16 -2.79 -4.07
C HIS A 162 1.69 -3.16 -3.89
N LEU A 163 0.95 -2.32 -3.19
CA LEU A 163 -0.51 -2.44 -3.01
C LEU A 163 -1.18 -1.31 -3.79
N ASP A 164 -1.57 -1.60 -5.02
CA ASP A 164 -2.30 -0.65 -5.84
C ASP A 164 -3.78 -0.65 -5.46
N ASP A 165 -4.20 0.42 -4.79
CA ASP A 165 -5.56 0.66 -4.29
C ASP A 165 -6.28 1.80 -5.03
N ARG A 166 -5.98 1.97 -6.33
CA ARG A 166 -6.76 2.84 -7.22
C ARG A 166 -8.25 2.49 -7.21
N GLY A 167 -8.54 1.19 -7.27
CA GLY A 167 -9.85 0.62 -6.93
C GLY A 167 -9.96 0.38 -5.43
N ARG A 168 -10.23 -0.87 -5.03
CA ARG A 168 -10.30 -1.25 -3.60
C ARG A 168 -9.49 -2.51 -3.33
N LEU A 169 -8.79 -2.54 -2.20
CA LEU A 169 -8.10 -3.73 -1.69
C LEU A 169 -8.70 -4.18 -0.36
N THR A 170 -9.08 -5.46 -0.27
CA THR A 170 -9.40 -6.10 1.01
C THR A 170 -8.49 -7.28 1.23
N ILE A 171 -7.71 -7.23 2.31
CA ILE A 171 -6.80 -8.26 2.75
C ILE A 171 -7.30 -8.76 4.11
N GLY A 172 -7.65 -10.04 4.19
CA GLY A 172 -8.22 -10.65 5.39
C GLY A 172 -7.21 -10.87 6.53
N ASP A 173 -7.60 -11.73 7.46
CA ASP A 173 -6.79 -12.05 8.63
C ASP A 173 -5.68 -13.05 8.32
N ARG A 174 -4.56 -12.95 9.04
CA ARG A 174 -3.45 -13.92 9.02
C ARG A 174 -2.88 -14.14 7.62
N VAL A 175 -3.05 -13.15 6.73
CA VAL A 175 -2.50 -13.19 5.37
C VAL A 175 -1.00 -12.96 5.43
N SER A 176 -0.25 -13.68 4.58
CA SER A 176 1.18 -13.45 4.39
C SER A 176 1.42 -13.02 2.95
N ILE A 177 1.83 -11.77 2.77
CA ILE A 177 2.26 -11.21 1.49
C ILE A 177 3.78 -11.12 1.52
N SER A 178 4.45 -11.98 0.77
CA SER A 178 5.90 -12.05 0.70
C SER A 178 6.50 -10.93 -0.14
N ASP A 179 7.82 -10.84 -0.08
CA ASP A 179 8.62 -9.78 -0.66
C ASP A 179 8.38 -9.64 -2.18
N GLY A 180 8.34 -8.41 -2.66
CA GLY A 180 8.20 -8.10 -4.09
C GLY A 180 6.82 -8.42 -4.70
N VAL A 181 5.82 -8.78 -3.89
CA VAL A 181 4.47 -9.05 -4.40
C VAL A 181 3.81 -7.75 -4.87
N HIS A 182 3.09 -7.83 -5.99
CA HIS A 182 2.28 -6.73 -6.50
C HIS A 182 0.80 -7.13 -6.48
N VAL A 183 -0.05 -6.32 -5.86
CA VAL A 183 -1.50 -6.53 -5.82
C VAL A 183 -2.17 -5.34 -6.49
N TYR A 184 -2.79 -5.56 -7.65
CA TYR A 184 -3.45 -4.51 -8.42
C TYR A 184 -4.95 -4.46 -8.15
N SER A 185 -5.53 -3.27 -8.25
CA SER A 185 -6.98 -3.03 -8.24
C SER A 185 -7.44 -2.24 -9.46
N HIS A 186 -6.55 -1.72 -10.30
CA HIS A 186 -6.92 -1.12 -11.60
C HIS A 186 -6.34 -1.85 -12.80
N ASP A 187 -7.00 -1.66 -13.94
CA ASP A 187 -6.54 -2.04 -15.28
C ASP A 187 -6.79 -0.87 -16.24
N HIS A 188 -6.27 -0.96 -17.45
CA HIS A 188 -6.58 -0.01 -18.52
C HIS A 188 -7.34 -0.71 -19.64
N ASP A 189 -8.20 0.01 -20.35
CA ASP A 189 -8.75 -0.50 -21.61
C ASP A 189 -7.60 -0.80 -22.59
N VAL A 190 -7.77 -1.89 -23.34
CA VAL A 190 -6.71 -2.41 -24.23
C VAL A 190 -6.52 -1.57 -25.49
N VAL A 191 -7.49 -0.71 -25.82
CA VAL A 191 -7.48 0.21 -26.96
C VAL A 191 -7.25 1.65 -26.47
N ASP A 192 -8.08 2.12 -25.54
CA ASP A 192 -8.02 3.47 -24.99
C ASP A 192 -7.38 3.48 -23.60
N GLN A 193 -6.08 3.78 -23.52
CA GLN A 193 -5.39 3.77 -22.22
C GLN A 193 -5.82 4.91 -21.28
N THR A 194 -6.57 5.90 -21.77
CA THR A 194 -7.16 6.94 -20.89
C THR A 194 -8.34 6.40 -20.09
N GLU A 195 -8.98 5.33 -20.58
CA GLU A 195 -10.03 4.61 -19.88
C GLU A 195 -9.41 3.67 -18.83
N VAL A 196 -9.65 4.01 -17.56
CA VAL A 196 -9.19 3.23 -16.40
C VAL A 196 -10.35 2.41 -15.86
N GLU A 197 -10.11 1.13 -15.57
CA GLU A 197 -11.08 0.25 -14.97
C GLU A 197 -10.66 -0.08 -13.54
N ASN A 198 -11.45 0.37 -12.56
CA ASN A 198 -11.23 0.09 -11.15
C ASN A 198 -12.01 -1.13 -10.69
N TYR A 199 -11.40 -1.93 -9.81
CA TYR A 199 -11.95 -3.18 -9.31
C TYR A 199 -11.72 -3.35 -7.82
N HIS A 200 -12.52 -4.20 -7.20
CA HIS A 200 -12.28 -4.71 -5.86
C HIS A 200 -11.44 -6.00 -5.93
N THR A 201 -10.19 -5.93 -5.50
CA THR A 201 -9.29 -7.10 -5.37
C THR A 201 -9.31 -7.58 -3.93
N ILE A 202 -9.49 -8.90 -3.76
CA ILE A 202 -9.75 -9.52 -2.45
C ILE A 202 -8.73 -10.62 -2.20
N VAL A 203 -8.09 -10.59 -1.03
CA VAL A 203 -7.23 -11.65 -0.52
C VAL A 203 -7.83 -12.10 0.81
N GLU A 204 -8.44 -13.27 0.84
CA GLU A 204 -9.12 -13.79 2.02
C GLU A 204 -8.15 -14.33 3.08
N ASP A 205 -8.70 -14.64 4.25
CA ASP A 205 -7.98 -15.11 5.42
C ASP A 205 -7.01 -16.25 5.14
N ASP A 206 -5.90 -16.29 5.88
CA ASP A 206 -4.87 -17.33 5.85
C ASP A 206 -4.21 -17.54 4.47
N ALA A 207 -4.53 -16.71 3.47
CA ALA A 207 -3.93 -16.76 2.16
C ALA A 207 -2.44 -16.40 2.20
N ARG A 208 -1.68 -16.97 1.26
CA ARG A 208 -0.24 -16.72 1.13
C ARG A 208 0.10 -16.34 -0.29
N LEU A 209 0.49 -15.08 -0.48
CA LEU A 209 1.03 -14.57 -1.73
C LEU A 209 2.55 -14.64 -1.61
N THR A 210 3.19 -15.52 -2.37
CA THR A 210 4.63 -15.76 -2.20
C THR A 210 5.48 -14.93 -3.17
N TYR A 211 6.78 -14.90 -2.92
CA TYR A 211 7.77 -13.97 -3.47
C TYR A 211 7.56 -13.59 -4.94
N ASP A 212 7.61 -12.29 -5.25
CA ASP A 212 7.53 -11.75 -6.60
C ASP A 212 6.28 -12.16 -7.40
N SER A 213 5.19 -12.56 -6.74
CA SER A 213 3.92 -12.86 -7.43
C SER A 213 3.12 -11.59 -7.71
N MET A 214 2.31 -11.63 -8.77
CA MET A 214 1.45 -10.52 -9.19
C MET A 214 0.00 -10.97 -9.20
N ILE A 215 -0.85 -10.22 -8.50
CA ILE A 215 -2.31 -10.40 -8.49
C ILE A 215 -2.91 -9.31 -9.38
N ARG A 216 -3.62 -9.72 -10.45
CA ARG A 216 -4.28 -8.78 -11.37
C ARG A 216 -5.52 -8.16 -10.71
N ALA A 217 -5.93 -6.99 -11.22
CA ALA A 217 -7.10 -6.27 -10.77
C ALA A 217 -8.39 -7.12 -10.78
N GLY A 218 -9.18 -6.98 -9.72
CA GLY A 218 -10.45 -7.66 -9.50
C GLY A 218 -10.35 -9.14 -9.18
N VAL A 219 -9.15 -9.69 -8.99
CA VAL A 219 -8.96 -11.09 -8.62
C VAL A 219 -9.31 -11.32 -7.15
N LYS A 220 -9.98 -12.44 -6.88
CA LYS A 220 -10.16 -12.98 -5.54
C LYS A 220 -9.18 -14.14 -5.28
N VAL A 221 -8.33 -14.01 -4.28
CA VAL A 221 -7.53 -15.12 -3.73
C VAL A 221 -8.25 -15.65 -2.50
N GLY A 222 -8.73 -16.88 -2.60
CA GLY A 222 -9.60 -17.49 -1.59
C GLY A 222 -8.89 -17.89 -0.31
N GLU A 223 -9.68 -18.16 0.72
CA GLU A 223 -9.20 -18.49 2.06
C GLU A 223 -8.15 -19.61 2.03
N ASN A 224 -7.04 -19.40 2.75
CA ASN A 224 -6.00 -20.38 2.99
C ASN A 224 -5.33 -20.90 1.69
N ALA A 225 -5.55 -20.21 0.55
CA ALA A 225 -4.91 -20.48 -0.73
C ALA A 225 -3.43 -20.08 -0.74
N ILE A 226 -2.70 -20.59 -1.73
CA ILE A 226 -1.30 -20.26 -1.97
C ILE A 226 -1.13 -19.81 -3.42
N VAL A 227 -0.55 -18.62 -3.60
CA VAL A 227 0.00 -18.17 -4.88
C VAL A 227 1.51 -18.42 -4.83
N GLY A 228 2.01 -19.30 -5.70
CA GLY A 228 3.42 -19.65 -5.76
C GLY A 228 4.31 -18.52 -6.27
N ALA A 229 5.60 -18.60 -5.95
CA ALA A 229 6.53 -17.50 -6.22
C ALA A 229 6.61 -17.22 -7.73
N LYS A 230 6.77 -15.94 -8.08
CA LYS A 230 6.83 -15.47 -9.47
C LYS A 230 5.61 -15.83 -10.32
N SER A 231 4.46 -16.08 -9.70
CA SER A 231 3.22 -16.36 -10.45
C SER A 231 2.51 -15.07 -10.83
N VAL A 232 1.87 -15.04 -12.00
CA VAL A 232 0.99 -13.95 -12.43
C VAL A 232 -0.43 -14.49 -12.42
N VAL A 233 -1.29 -13.96 -11.55
CA VAL A 233 -2.63 -14.48 -11.27
C VAL A 233 -3.66 -13.63 -12.00
N PRO A 234 -4.16 -14.06 -13.18
CA PRO A 234 -5.15 -13.30 -13.94
C PRO A 234 -6.60 -13.64 -13.59
N LYS A 235 -6.84 -14.60 -12.68
CA LYS A 235 -8.16 -15.16 -12.38
C LYS A 235 -8.24 -15.61 -10.92
N ASP A 236 -9.46 -15.79 -10.42
CA ASP A 236 -9.68 -16.18 -9.02
C ASP A 236 -8.98 -17.50 -8.68
N VAL A 237 -8.42 -17.53 -7.47
CA VAL A 237 -7.85 -18.73 -6.85
C VAL A 237 -8.85 -19.22 -5.82
N PRO A 238 -9.48 -20.40 -5.98
CA PRO A 238 -10.42 -20.92 -5.00
C PRO A 238 -9.78 -21.16 -3.63
N ALA A 239 -10.61 -21.21 -2.59
CA ALA A 239 -10.16 -21.50 -1.24
C ALA A 239 -9.34 -22.81 -1.21
N HIS A 240 -8.27 -22.81 -0.42
CA HIS A 240 -7.39 -23.97 -0.19
C HIS A 240 -6.62 -24.48 -1.41
N HIS A 241 -6.66 -23.78 -2.54
CA HIS A 241 -5.90 -24.15 -3.74
C HIS A 241 -4.45 -23.68 -3.67
N ILE A 242 -3.60 -24.34 -4.45
CA ILE A 242 -2.24 -23.93 -4.76
C ILE A 242 -2.22 -23.52 -6.23
N ALA A 243 -2.04 -22.23 -6.50
CA ALA A 243 -1.93 -21.66 -7.84
C ALA A 243 -0.49 -21.29 -8.16
N VAL A 244 0.00 -21.72 -9.34
CA VAL A 244 1.38 -21.44 -9.78
C VAL A 244 1.45 -21.14 -11.28
N GLY A 245 2.47 -20.38 -11.69
CA GLY A 245 2.83 -20.17 -13.10
C GLY A 245 2.46 -18.80 -13.65
N GLN A 246 2.71 -18.61 -14.95
CA GLN A 246 2.44 -17.36 -15.69
C GLN A 246 1.86 -17.73 -17.07
N PRO A 247 0.52 -17.68 -17.27
CA PRO A 247 -0.50 -17.35 -16.26
C PRO A 247 -0.63 -18.43 -15.20
N ALA A 248 -0.90 -18.03 -13.96
CA ALA A 248 -1.08 -18.92 -12.84
C ALA A 248 -2.33 -19.75 -13.01
N LYS A 249 -2.24 -21.04 -12.64
CA LYS A 249 -3.37 -21.95 -12.58
C LYS A 249 -3.37 -22.69 -11.26
N SER A 250 -4.56 -22.95 -10.71
CA SER A 250 -4.75 -23.91 -9.64
C SER A 250 -4.28 -25.29 -10.13
N VAL A 251 -3.23 -25.82 -9.52
CA VAL A 251 -2.63 -27.12 -9.89
C VAL A 251 -2.94 -28.21 -8.88
N LYS A 252 -3.33 -27.84 -7.66
CA LYS A 252 -3.56 -28.78 -6.56
C LYS A 252 -4.41 -28.15 -5.47
N VAL A 253 -5.27 -28.94 -4.84
CA VAL A 253 -5.83 -28.63 -3.51
C VAL A 253 -4.77 -28.92 -2.45
N LYS A 254 -4.71 -28.12 -1.39
CA LYS A 254 -3.80 -28.38 -0.27
C LYS A 254 -4.13 -29.72 0.38
N PRO A 255 -3.13 -30.54 0.73
CA PRO A 255 -3.38 -31.81 1.41
C PRO A 255 -4.21 -31.63 2.69
N GLY A 256 -5.28 -32.41 2.83
CA GLY A 256 -6.19 -32.39 3.96
C GLY A 256 -7.36 -31.41 3.84
N TRP A 257 -7.50 -30.73 2.70
CA TRP A 257 -8.58 -29.77 2.42
C TRP A 257 -9.48 -30.20 1.26
N GLU A 258 -9.31 -31.44 0.76
CA GLU A 258 -10.02 -31.96 -0.42
C GLU A 258 -11.56 -31.96 -0.24
N ASP A 259 -12.06 -32.18 0.98
CA ASP A 259 -13.50 -32.20 1.26
C ASP A 259 -14.13 -30.79 1.37
N ALA A 260 -13.30 -29.75 1.57
CA ALA A 260 -13.75 -28.37 1.77
C ALA A 260 -13.47 -27.46 0.55
N ALA A 261 -12.67 -27.92 -0.40
CA ALA A 261 -12.28 -27.16 -1.58
C ALA A 261 -13.19 -27.47 -2.77
N ASP A 262 -13.38 -26.47 -3.64
CA ASP A 262 -14.01 -26.68 -4.94
C ASP A 262 -13.16 -27.64 -5.82
N PRO A 263 -13.77 -28.41 -6.72
CA PRO A 263 -13.02 -29.23 -7.66
C PRO A 263 -12.05 -28.41 -8.52
N LEU A 264 -10.88 -28.98 -8.85
CA LEU A 264 -9.88 -28.31 -9.70
C LEU A 264 -10.41 -27.95 -11.10
N GLU A 265 -11.40 -28.70 -11.61
CA GLU A 265 -12.03 -28.46 -12.91
C GLU A 265 -12.87 -27.18 -12.95
N ASP A 266 -13.38 -26.75 -11.79
CA ASP A 266 -14.17 -25.52 -11.64
C ASP A 266 -13.29 -24.31 -11.27
N ALA A 267 -11.98 -24.51 -11.11
CA ALA A 267 -11.03 -23.45 -10.81
C ALA A 267 -10.66 -22.60 -12.03
N ASN A 268 -9.97 -21.47 -11.80
CA ASN A 268 -9.45 -20.58 -12.85
C ASN A 268 -10.55 -19.91 -13.68
N LEU A 269 -11.62 -19.50 -13.02
CA LEU A 269 -12.67 -18.65 -13.57
C LEU A 269 -12.37 -17.19 -13.23
N SER A 270 -12.60 -16.28 -14.18
CA SER A 270 -12.56 -14.86 -13.90
C SER A 270 -13.95 -14.41 -13.48
N ARG A 271 -14.02 -13.64 -12.38
CA ARG A 271 -15.23 -12.98 -11.90
C ARG A 271 -14.97 -11.50 -11.62
N LYS A 272 -13.95 -10.92 -12.26
CA LYS A 272 -13.52 -9.53 -11.99
C LYS A 272 -14.63 -8.52 -12.29
N GLU A 273 -15.44 -8.76 -13.32
CA GLU A 273 -16.55 -7.86 -13.69
C GLU A 273 -17.62 -7.78 -12.60
N ASP A 274 -17.82 -8.85 -11.82
CA ASP A 274 -18.73 -8.83 -10.66
C ASP A 274 -18.23 -7.91 -9.54
N ARG A 275 -16.98 -7.45 -9.64
CA ARG A 275 -16.25 -6.61 -8.69
C ARG A 275 -15.76 -5.31 -9.32
N ARG A 276 -16.32 -4.90 -10.46
CA ARG A 276 -16.05 -3.59 -11.07
C ARG A 276 -16.57 -2.48 -10.15
N ILE A 277 -15.78 -1.42 -9.99
CA ILE A 277 -16.14 -0.22 -9.23
C ILE A 277 -16.40 0.88 -10.25
N GLU A 278 -17.66 1.30 -10.31
CA GLU A 278 -18.06 2.43 -11.15
C GLU A 278 -17.68 3.75 -10.46
N TYR A 279 -17.24 4.71 -11.26
CA TYR A 279 -16.97 6.08 -10.84
C TYR A 279 -17.40 7.05 -11.95
N GLU A 280 -17.60 8.31 -11.59
CA GLU A 280 -17.90 9.38 -12.52
C GLU A 280 -16.74 10.39 -12.48
N LEU A 281 -16.38 10.92 -13.65
CA LEU A 281 -15.43 12.03 -13.77
C LEU A 281 -16.22 13.33 -13.90
N ASP A 282 -15.70 14.40 -13.31
CA ASP A 282 -16.29 15.73 -13.44
C ASP A 282 -16.27 16.20 -14.91
N ASP A 283 -17.42 16.72 -15.37
CA ASP A 283 -17.63 17.16 -16.77
C ASP A 283 -16.68 18.30 -17.21
N ASP A 284 -16.07 19.03 -16.27
CA ASP A 284 -15.16 20.15 -16.52
C ASP A 284 -13.67 19.79 -16.46
N LEU A 285 -13.33 18.51 -16.29
CA LEU A 285 -11.94 18.04 -16.35
C LEU A 285 -11.37 18.17 -17.77
N ASP A 286 -10.19 18.80 -17.87
CA ASP A 286 -9.40 18.84 -19.10
C ASP A 286 -8.66 17.50 -19.27
N VAL A 287 -9.38 16.48 -19.74
CA VAL A 287 -8.82 15.15 -20.00
C VAL A 287 -7.97 15.21 -21.27
N PHE A 288 -6.72 14.74 -21.18
CA PHE A 288 -5.82 14.65 -22.32
C PHE A 288 -5.12 13.29 -22.38
N ASP A 289 -4.90 12.79 -23.60
CA ASP A 289 -3.98 11.69 -23.84
C ASP A 289 -2.55 12.23 -23.94
N GLU A 290 -1.69 11.89 -22.97
CA GLU A 290 -0.27 12.27 -22.95
C GLU A 290 0.44 11.93 -24.27
N PHE A 291 0.01 10.86 -24.94
CA PHE A 291 0.62 10.39 -26.19
C PHE A 291 -0.09 10.87 -27.46
N GLN A 292 -1.21 11.61 -27.34
CA GLN A 292 -2.00 12.16 -28.45
C GLN A 292 -2.31 11.13 -29.56
N ARG A 293 -2.73 9.92 -29.18
CA ARG A 293 -2.88 8.79 -30.11
C ARG A 293 -4.13 8.90 -30.95
N ASP A 294 -4.03 8.38 -32.18
CA ASP A 294 -5.21 8.06 -33.00
C ASP A 294 -5.64 6.62 -32.67
N LEU A 295 -6.83 6.47 -32.09
CA LEU A 295 -7.41 5.17 -31.73
C LEU A 295 -8.06 4.46 -32.93
N GLN A 296 -8.06 5.09 -34.12
CA GLN A 296 -8.57 4.48 -35.33
C GLN A 296 -7.52 3.56 -35.98
N PRO A 297 -7.92 2.39 -36.48
CA PRO A 297 -7.01 1.56 -37.26
C PRO A 297 -6.54 2.32 -38.52
N PRO A 298 -5.28 2.15 -38.95
CA PRO A 298 -4.80 2.76 -40.18
C PRO A 298 -5.67 2.31 -41.36
N LYS A 299 -6.06 3.28 -42.20
CA LYS A 299 -6.85 3.06 -43.41
C LYS A 299 -6.10 2.28 -44.48
#